data_AF-A0A6V7MD58-F1
#
_entry.id   AF-A0A6V7MD58-F1
#
_cell.length_a   1.000
_cell.length_b   1.000
_cell.length_c   1.000
_cell.angle_alpha   90.00
_cell.angle_beta   90.00
_cell.angle_gamma   90.00
#
_symmetry.space_group_name_H-M   'P 1'
#
loop_
_entity.id
_entity.type
_entity.pdbx_description
1 polymer ?
#
loop_
_entity_poly.entity_id
_entity_poly.type
_entity_poly.pdbx_seq_one_letter_code
_entity_poly.pdbx_strand_id
1 'polypeptide(L)'
;DTVDGGSQNTKKVLSKFNIVPDEEDLKIVQYVCEVASNRAALLVSICIATLLDHMERDEVTIAVDGSLYKHHPRLESWMNRYISLLSPARK
;
A
#
# COMPACT_ATOMS: atom_id res chain seq x y z
N ASP A 1 2.05 -5.42 7.66
CA ASP A 1 2.50 -5.78 6.32
C ASP A 1 3.99 -6.07 6.35
N THR A 2 4.36 -7.32 6.09
CA THR A 2 5.73 -7.80 6.17
C THR A 2 6.03 -8.54 4.88
N VAL A 3 6.78 -7.89 4.00
CA VAL A 3 7.21 -8.45 2.72
C VAL A 3 8.03 -9.73 2.93
N ASP A 4 8.81 -9.78 4.02
CA ASP A 4 9.75 -10.87 4.30
C ASP A 4 9.21 -11.90 5.32
N GLY A 5 7.94 -11.81 5.71
CA GLY A 5 7.32 -12.75 6.68
C GLY A 5 7.81 -12.67 8.12
N GLY A 6 8.75 -11.78 8.46
CA GLY A 6 9.27 -11.62 9.83
C GLY A 6 8.36 -10.84 10.76
N SER A 7 8.15 -11.29 12.00
CA SER A 7 7.27 -10.63 12.99
C SER A 7 7.97 -9.70 13.99
N GLN A 8 9.30 -9.56 13.89
CA GLN A 8 10.11 -8.80 14.85
C GLN A 8 9.71 -7.32 14.94
N ASN A 9 9.41 -6.69 13.80
CA ASN A 9 9.00 -5.29 13.78
C ASN A 9 7.62 -5.09 14.42
N THR A 10 6.67 -5.99 14.12
CA THR A 10 5.34 -5.97 14.75
C THR A 10 5.46 -6.11 16.26
N LYS A 11 6.26 -7.07 16.74
CA LYS A 11 6.51 -7.26 18.18
C LYS A 11 7.12 -6.00 18.80
N LYS A 12 8.15 -5.41 18.18
CA LYS A 12 8.78 -4.16 18.65
C LYS A 12 7.78 -3.01 18.73
N VAL A 13 6.86 -2.88 17.76
CA VAL A 13 5.83 -1.84 17.78
C VAL A 13 4.83 -2.08 18.90
N LEU A 14 4.31 -3.30 19.05
CA LEU A 14 3.35 -3.64 20.11
C LEU A 14 3.95 -3.45 21.51
N SER A 15 5.23 -3.77 21.70
CA SER A 15 5.92 -3.53 22.97
C SER A 15 6.01 -2.04 23.34
N LYS A 16 6.04 -1.12 22.38
CA LYS A 16 5.99 0.33 22.67
C LYS A 16 4.65 0.76 23.29
N PHE A 17 3.60 -0.05 23.10
CA PHE A 17 2.28 0.15 23.70
C PHE A 17 2.07 -0.72 24.95
N ASN A 18 3.14 -1.33 25.50
CA ASN A 18 3.09 -2.26 26.64
C ASN A 18 2.21 -3.49 26.40
N ILE A 19 2.07 -3.91 25.13
CA ILE A 19 1.36 -5.13 24.75
C ILE A 19 2.38 -6.27 24.67
N VAL A 20 2.06 -7.42 25.27
CA VAL A 20 2.83 -8.66 25.19
C VAL A 20 2.06 -9.63 24.28
N PRO A 21 2.35 -9.64 22.97
CA PRO A 21 1.61 -10.46 22.02
C PRO A 21 2.10 -11.90 21.99
N ASP A 22 1.20 -12.82 21.69
CA ASP A 22 1.56 -14.17 21.24
C ASP A 22 1.80 -14.22 19.71
N GLU A 23 2.00 -15.42 19.15
CA GLU A 23 2.23 -15.56 17.71
C GLU A 23 0.99 -15.25 16.85
N GLU A 24 -0.21 -15.49 17.38
CA GLU A 24 -1.47 -15.28 16.68
C GLU A 24 -1.78 -13.78 16.59
N ASP A 25 -1.62 -13.06 17.70
CA ASP A 25 -1.72 -11.60 17.76
C ASP A 25 -0.83 -10.92 16.70
N LEU A 26 0.43 -11.38 16.57
CA LEU A 26 1.37 -10.84 15.60
C LEU A 26 0.88 -11.01 14.16
N LYS A 27 0.34 -12.19 13.83
CA LYS A 27 -0.20 -12.49 12.49
C LYS A 27 -1.45 -11.66 12.21
N ILE A 28 -2.35 -11.54 13.17
CA ILE A 28 -3.58 -10.75 13.03
C ILE A 28 -3.24 -9.28 12.77
N VAL A 29 -2.35 -8.69 13.57
CA VAL A 29 -1.94 -7.28 13.38
C VAL A 29 -1.28 -7.07 12.02
N GLN A 30 -0.41 -8.00 11.60
CA GLN A 30 0.22 -7.93 10.28
C GLN A 30 -0.81 -7.96 9.14
N TYR A 31 -1.76 -8.89 9.23
CA TYR A 31 -2.83 -9.08 8.24
C TYR A 31 -3.74 -7.85 8.16
N VAL A 32 -4.21 -7.33 9.30
CA VAL A 32 -5.05 -6.12 9.33
C VAL A 32 -4.33 -4.94 8.69
N CYS A 33 -3.05 -4.73 9.01
CA CYS A 33 -2.25 -3.68 8.39
C CYS A 33 -2.07 -3.88 6.88
N GLU A 34 -1.86 -5.12 6.42
CA GLU A 34 -1.76 -5.43 4.98
C GLU A 34 -3.07 -5.09 4.26
N VAL A 35 -4.21 -5.58 4.77
CA VAL A 35 -5.53 -5.34 4.16
C VAL A 35 -5.86 -3.84 4.15
N ALA A 36 -5.60 -3.14 5.25
CA ALA A 36 -5.84 -1.70 5.35
C ALA A 36 -5.01 -0.91 4.33
N SER A 37 -3.69 -1.16 4.28
CA SER A 37 -2.79 -0.47 3.35
C SER A 37 -3.06 -0.84 1.89
N ASN A 38 -3.37 -2.11 1.60
CA ASN A 38 -3.69 -2.56 0.25
C ASN A 38 -4.97 -1.90 -0.28
N ARG A 39 -6.01 -1.83 0.55
CA ARG A 39 -7.24 -1.12 0.22
C ARG A 39 -7.01 0.37 -0.02
N ALA A 40 -6.16 1.01 0.79
CA ALA A 40 -5.79 2.41 0.58
C ALA A 40 -5.10 2.61 -0.79
N ALA A 41 -4.15 1.75 -1.15
CA ALA A 41 -3.49 1.79 -2.45
C ALA A 41 -4.50 1.66 -3.61
N LEU A 42 -5.42 0.68 -3.52
CA LEU A 42 -6.44 0.46 -4.54
C LEU A 42 -7.35 1.68 -4.73
N LEU A 43 -7.88 2.23 -3.64
CA LEU A 43 -8.81 3.37 -3.71
C LEU A 43 -8.16 4.60 -4.36
N VAL A 44 -6.92 4.92 -3.99
CA VAL A 44 -6.18 6.03 -4.59
C VAL A 44 -5.89 5.76 -6.07
N SER A 45 -5.50 4.53 -6.42
CA SER A 45 -5.26 4.15 -7.82
C SER A 45 -6.51 4.25 -8.70
N ILE A 46 -7.70 3.95 -8.18
CA ILE A 46 -8.97 4.13 -8.92
C ILE A 46 -9.17 5.60 -9.27
N CYS A 47 -8.96 6.52 -8.32
CA CYS A 47 -9.07 7.94 -8.57
C CYS A 47 -8.06 8.42 -9.63
N ILE A 48 -6.81 7.96 -9.54
CA ILE A 48 -5.76 8.30 -10.51
C ILE A 48 -6.12 7.76 -11.90
N ALA A 49 -6.49 6.49 -12.02
CA ALA A 49 -6.87 5.88 -13.29
C ALA A 49 -8.03 6.64 -13.97
N THR A 50 -9.02 7.05 -13.18
CA THR A 50 -10.15 7.85 -13.67
C THR A 50 -9.68 9.20 -14.24
N LEU A 51 -8.74 9.87 -13.57
CA LEU A 51 -8.17 11.12 -14.07
C LEU A 51 -7.36 10.90 -15.36
N LEU A 52 -6.54 9.86 -15.41
CA LEU A 52 -5.76 9.51 -16.61
C LEU A 52 -6.65 9.24 -17.82
N ASP A 53 -7.74 8.50 -17.62
CA ASP A 53 -8.70 8.22 -18.69
C ASP A 53 -9.34 9.51 -19.20
N HIS A 54 -9.72 10.42 -18.29
CA HIS A 54 -10.34 11.70 -18.63
C HIS A 54 -9.40 12.70 -19.32
N MET A 55 -8.09 12.64 -19.04
CA MET A 55 -7.12 13.57 -19.63
C MET A 55 -6.88 13.37 -21.13
N GLU A 56 -7.23 12.20 -21.68
CA GLU A 56 -7.08 11.90 -23.12
C GLU A 56 -5.65 12.12 -23.66
N ARG A 57 -4.63 11.74 -22.87
CA ARG A 57 -3.22 11.79 -23.26
C ARG A 57 -2.62 10.39 -23.30
N ASP A 58 -1.72 10.16 -24.25
CA ASP A 58 -1.09 8.84 -24.43
C ASP A 58 -0.02 8.54 -23.37
N GLU A 59 0.68 9.58 -22.89
CA GLU A 59 1.75 9.48 -21.90
C GLU A 59 1.57 10.54 -20.81
N VAL A 60 1.58 10.13 -19.54
CA VAL A 60 1.40 11.01 -18.39
C VAL A 60 2.36 10.65 -17.26
N THR A 61 3.11 11.63 -16.75
CA THR A 61 3.90 11.46 -15.52
C THR A 61 3.11 11.92 -14.31
N ILE A 62 3.00 11.05 -13.30
CA ILE A 62 2.36 11.37 -12.02
C ILE A 62 3.45 11.71 -10.99
N ALA A 63 3.46 12.95 -10.52
CA ALA A 63 4.32 13.34 -9.41
C ALA A 63 3.69 12.91 -8.08
N VAL A 64 4.40 12.10 -7.29
CA VAL A 64 3.94 11.59 -6.00
C VAL A 64 4.86 12.06 -4.87
N ASP A 65 4.27 12.54 -3.78
CA ASP A 65 4.96 12.81 -2.51
C ASP A 65 4.13 12.27 -1.33
N GLY A 66 4.79 12.06 -0.19
CA GLY A 66 4.18 11.55 1.04
C GLY A 66 5.00 10.45 1.69
N SER A 67 5.15 10.51 3.01
CA SER A 67 5.93 9.52 3.77
C SER A 67 5.37 8.10 3.62
N LEU A 68 4.05 7.93 3.50
CA LEU A 68 3.46 6.61 3.32
C LEU A 68 3.86 6.00 1.97
N TYR A 69 3.80 6.75 0.87
CA TYR A 69 4.24 6.27 -0.43
C TYR A 69 5.73 5.91 -0.43
N LYS A 70 6.56 6.77 0.19
CA LYS A 70 8.02 6.61 0.25
C LYS A 70 8.50 5.45 1.13
N HIS A 71 7.82 5.17 2.24
CA HIS A 71 8.34 4.25 3.27
C HIS A 71 7.51 2.98 3.45
N HIS A 72 6.26 2.93 2.95
CA HIS A 72 5.47 1.71 3.03
C HIS A 72 6.02 0.67 2.06
N PRO A 73 6.29 -0.57 2.50
CA PRO A 73 7.11 -1.51 1.75
C PRO A 73 6.48 -2.00 0.42
N ARG A 74 5.16 -1.83 0.25
CA ARG A 74 4.42 -2.33 -0.92
C ARG A 74 3.52 -1.30 -1.60
N LEU A 75 3.40 -0.08 -1.04
CA LEU A 75 2.35 0.85 -1.48
C LEU A 75 2.56 1.29 -2.93
N GLU A 76 3.77 1.72 -3.27
CA GLU A 76 4.15 2.11 -4.64
C GLU A 76 3.89 0.98 -5.64
N SER A 77 4.37 -0.23 -5.34
CA SER A 77 4.19 -1.40 -6.22
C SER A 77 2.71 -1.74 -6.45
N TRP A 78 1.90 -1.71 -5.39
CA TRP A 78 0.46 -1.91 -5.53
C TRP A 78 -0.20 -0.80 -6.33
N MET A 79 0.14 0.46 -6.06
CA MET A 79 -0.45 1.59 -6.78
C MET A 79 -0.17 1.50 -8.28
N ASN A 80 1.09 1.26 -8.66
CA ASN A 80 1.49 1.08 -10.06
C ASN A 80 0.73 -0.08 -10.70
N ARG A 81 0.63 -1.23 -10.02
CA ARG A 81 -0.14 -2.38 -10.51
C ARG A 81 -1.62 -2.06 -10.73
N TYR A 82 -2.26 -1.38 -9.78
CA TYR A 82 -3.68 -1.05 -9.88
C TYR A 82 -3.95 0.00 -10.95
N ILE A 83 -3.11 1.03 -11.07
CA ILE A 83 -3.25 2.05 -12.12
C ILE A 83 -3.15 1.40 -13.50
N SER A 84 -2.12 0.58 -13.75
CA SER A 84 -1.96 -0.12 -15.03
C SER A 84 -3.11 -1.09 -15.33
N LEU A 85 -3.71 -1.71 -14.31
CA LEU A 85 -4.86 -2.59 -14.49
C LEU A 85 -6.13 -1.80 -14.84
N LEU A 86 -6.34 -0.65 -14.22
CA LEU A 86 -7.56 0.14 -14.32
C LEU A 86 -7.57 1.10 -15.53
N SER A 87 -6.40 1.56 -15.98
CA SER A 87 -6.23 2.43 -17.15
C SER A 87 -5.17 1.84 -18.11
N PRO A 88 -5.44 0.71 -18.77
CA PRO A 88 -4.44 -0.01 -19.58
C PRO A 88 -4.07 0.70 -20.89
N ALA A 89 -4.89 1.64 -21.35
CA ALA A 89 -4.67 2.42 -22.57
C ALA A 89 -3.77 3.65 -22.34
N ARG A 90 -3.44 3.96 -21.08
CA ARG A 90 -2.60 5.10 -20.67
C ARG A 90 -1.31 4.56 -20.06
N LYS A 91 -0.16 5.15 -20.41
CA LYS A 91 1.14 4.78 -19.84
C LYS A 91 1.75 5.91 -19.01
#